data_AF-A0AB39XX38-F1
#
_entry.id   AF-A0AB39XX38-F1
#
_cell.length_a   1.000
_cell.length_b   1.000
_cell.length_c   1.000
_cell.angle_alpha   90.00
_cell.angle_beta   90.00
_cell.angle_gamma   90.00
#
_symmetry.space_group_name_H-M   'P 1'
#
loop_
_entity.id
_entity.type
_entity.pdbx_description
1 polymer ?
#
loop_
_entity_poly.entity_id
_entity_poly.type
_entity_poly.pdbx_seq_one_letter_code
_entity_poly.pdbx_strand_id
1 'polypeptide(L)' 'MSQTGPVIDELVASALEAPGELVTRLLGSTDVRTARLGQAIRDLHDVPREPPDADACEGARVIDPVTHDPAW' A
#
# COMPACT_ATOMS: atom_id res chain seq x y z
N MET A 1 -16.03 0.60 9.03
CA MET A 1 -14.80 1.34 8.66
C MET A 1 -14.32 2.03 9.91
N SER A 2 -13.20 1.60 10.48
CA SER A 2 -12.67 2.19 11.71
C SER A 2 -12.30 3.62 11.40
N GLN A 3 -13.08 4.57 11.91
CA GLN A 3 -12.82 5.99 11.80
C GLN A 3 -11.64 6.31 12.71
N THR A 4 -10.43 6.00 12.26
CA THR A 4 -9.23 6.61 12.82
C THR A 4 -9.41 8.12 12.63
N GLY A 5 -9.30 8.88 13.73
CA GLY A 5 -9.45 10.32 13.66
C GLY A 5 -8.40 10.92 12.71
N PRO A 6 -8.61 12.15 12.20
CA PRO A 6 -7.73 12.78 11.20
C PRO A 6 -6.25 12.81 11.61
N VAL A 7 -5.98 12.88 12.91
CA VAL A 7 -4.62 12.85 13.48
C VAL A 7 -3.91 11.51 13.27
N ILE A 8 -4.65 10.40 13.33
CA ILE A 8 -4.08 9.06 13.14
C ILE A 8 -3.76 8.86 11.65
N ASP A 9 -4.64 9.32 10.76
CA ASP A 9 -4.41 9.20 9.32
C ASP A 9 -3.19 10.02 8.88
N GLU A 10 -3.02 11.25 9.41
CA GLU A 10 -1.84 12.09 9.18
C GLU A 10 -0.55 11.43 9.71
N LEU A 11 -0.62 10.79 10.87
CA LEU A 11 0.51 10.06 11.45
C LEU A 11 0.92 8.86 10.57
N VAL A 12 -0.06 8.09 10.09
CA VAL A 12 0.18 6.96 9.20
C VAL A 12 0.74 7.44 7.86
N ALA A 13 0.21 8.52 7.29
CA ALA A 13 0.74 9.12 6.07
C ALA A 13 2.20 9.54 6.25
N SER A 14 2.50 10.23 7.35
CA SER A 14 3.87 10.65 7.70
C SER A 14 4.83 9.47 7.89
N ALA A 15 4.36 8.37 8.49
CA ALA A 15 5.15 7.15 8.65
C ALA A 15 5.43 6.47 7.30
N LEU A 16 4.47 6.46 6.38
CA LEU A 16 4.64 5.89 5.03
C LEU A 16 5.64 6.70 4.19
N GLU A 17 5.74 8.01 4.41
CA GLU A 17 6.70 8.89 3.72
C GLU A 17 8.10 8.93 4.39
N ALA A 18 8.27 8.27 5.53
CA ALA A 18 9.53 8.29 6.27
C ALA A 18 10.69 7.68 5.44
N PRO A 19 11.85 8.37 5.33
CA PRO A 19 13.01 7.84 4.64
C PRO A 19 13.54 6.56 5.31
N GLY A 20 13.94 5.56 4.51
CA GLY A 20 14.47 4.30 5.04
C GLY A 20 15.72 4.45 5.94
N GLU A 21 16.51 5.49 5.71
CA GLU A 21 17.66 5.85 6.56
C GLU A 21 17.23 6.27 7.97
N LEU A 22 16.13 7.03 8.06
CA LEU A 22 15.55 7.45 9.33
C LEU A 22 14.99 6.25 10.08
N VAL A 23 14.28 5.36 9.38
CA VAL A 23 13.75 4.10 9.96
C VAL A 23 14.91 3.25 10.50
N THR A 24 15.98 3.09 9.72
CA THR A 24 17.19 2.35 10.13
C THR A 24 17.82 2.96 11.38
N ARG A 25 17.90 4.30 11.46
CA ARG A 25 18.41 5.00 12.65
C ARG A 25 17.53 4.79 13.88
N LEU A 26 16.20 4.82 13.73
CA LEU A 26 15.27 4.57 14.83
C LEU A 26 15.47 3.18 15.43
N LEU A 27 15.63 2.18 14.57
CA LEU A 27 15.84 0.78 14.96
C LEU A 27 17.17 0.53 15.67
N GLY A 28 18.21 1.30 15.33
CA GLY A 28 19.50 1.26 15.99
C GLY A 28 19.54 2.02 17.32
N SER A 29 18.44 2.64 17.74
CA SER A 29 18.39 3.38 19.01
C SER A 29 18.52 2.45 20.22
N THR A 30 19.28 2.88 21.22
CA THR A 30 19.33 2.20 22.53
C THR A 30 18.07 2.43 23.35
N ASP A 31 17.25 3.42 22.99
CA ASP A 31 15.95 3.63 23.60
C ASP A 31 14.91 2.65 23.01
N VAL A 32 14.31 1.86 23.89
CA VAL A 32 13.35 0.81 23.52
C VAL A 32 12.11 1.37 22.83
N ARG A 33 11.66 2.57 23.20
CA ARG A 33 10.47 3.20 22.59
C ARG A 33 10.80 3.68 21.18
N THR A 34 11.96 4.28 21.00
CA THR A 34 12.46 4.69 19.67
C THR A 34 12.65 3.49 18.74
N ALA A 35 13.26 2.41 19.23
CA ALA A 35 13.43 1.19 18.43
C ALA A 35 12.08 0.56 18.04
N ARG A 36 11.10 0.52 18.97
CA ARG A 36 9.73 0.07 18.67
C ARG A 36 9.02 0.95 17.65
N LEU A 37 9.21 2.26 17.70
CA LEU A 37 8.66 3.17 16.69
C LEU A 37 9.25 2.87 15.31
N GLY A 38 10.57 2.68 15.23
CA GLY A 38 11.23 2.28 13.98
C GLY A 38 10.69 0.96 13.42
N GLN A 39 10.42 -0.01 14.30
CA GLN A 39 9.82 -1.29 13.88
C GLN A 39 8.39 -1.11 13.37
N ALA A 40 7.56 -0.33 14.07
CA ALA A 40 6.19 -0.07 13.64
C ALA A 40 6.14 0.64 12.27
N ILE A 41 7.05 1.57 12.00
CA ILE A 41 7.13 2.26 10.70
C ILE A 41 7.58 1.28 9.60
N ARG A 42 8.57 0.42 9.87
CA ARG A 42 8.98 -0.62 8.93
C ARG A 42 7.82 -1.56 8.60
N ASP A 43 7.09 -2.01 9.62
CA ASP A 43 5.96 -2.92 9.42
C ASP A 43 4.91 -2.28 8.50
N LEU A 44 4.67 -0.96 8.61
CA LEU A 44 3.78 -0.21 7.71
C LEU A 44 4.29 -0.16 6.26
N HIS A 45 5.60 -0.12 6.03
CA HIS A 45 6.18 -0.17 4.68
C HIS A 45 6.10 -1.57 4.06
N ASP A 46 6.20 -2.61 4.90
CA ASP A 46 6.17 -4.01 4.48
C ASP A 46 4.74 -4.54 4.25
N VAL A 47 3.69 -3.81 4.68
CA VAL A 47 2.31 -4.16 4.33
C VAL A 47 2.17 -4.17 2.81
N PRO A 48 1.85 -5.32 2.18
CA PRO A 48 1.52 -5.34 0.77
C PRO A 48 0.33 -4.41 0.57
N ARG A 49 0.51 -3.31 -0.16
CA ARG A 49 -0.63 -2.59 -0.71
C ARG A 49 -1.32 -3.58 -1.64
N GLU A 50 -2.43 -4.15 -1.20
CA GLU A 50 -3.35 -4.83 -2.09
C GLU A 50 -3.57 -3.85 -3.27
N PRO A 51 -3.32 -4.28 -4.52
CA PRO A 51 -3.63 -3.43 -5.66
C PRO A 51 -5.11 -3.04 -5.52
N PRO A 52 -5.48 -1.77 -5.78
CA PRO A 52 -6.87 -1.40 -5.72
C PRO A 52 -7.63 -2.36 -6.63
N ASP A 53 -8.62 -3.07 -6.08
CA ASP A 53 -9.49 -3.96 -6.84
C ASP A 53 -9.94 -3.20 -8.08
N ALA A 54 -9.40 -3.59 -9.24
CA ALA A 54 -9.80 -3.08 -10.53
C ALA A 54 -11.15 -3.72 -10.97
N ASP A 55 -12.03 -4.01 -10.02
CA ASP A 55 -13.35 -4.61 -10.22
C ASP A 55 -14.47 -3.55 -10.19
N ALA A 56 -14.17 -2.37 -10.73
CA ALA A 56 -15.16 -1.44 -11.25
C ALA A 56 -14.90 -1.17 -12.74
N CYS A 57 -14.74 -2.24 -13.52
CA CYS A 57 -14.95 -2.21 -14.97
C CYS A 57 -16.28 -2.92 -15.30
N GLU A 58 -17.36 -2.43 -14.69
CA GLU A 58 -18.70 -2.66 -15.18
C GLU A 58 -18.89 -1.75 -16.41
N GLY A 59 -18.69 -2.32 -17.60
CA GLY A 59 -18.99 -1.66 -18.87
C GLY A 59 -17.87 -1.73 -19.90
N ALA A 60 -18.18 -2.34 -21.04
CA ALA A 60 -17.42 -2.33 -22.29
C ALA A 60 -16.20 -3.27 -22.39
N ARG A 61 -16.40 -4.57 -22.18
CA ARG A 61 -15.76 -5.55 -23.07
C ARG A 61 -16.70 -5.81 -24.22
N VAL A 62 -16.63 -4.93 -25.22
CA VAL A 62 -17.08 -5.23 -26.58
C VAL A 62 -16.33 -6.49 -26.98
N ILE A 63 -17.03 -7.62 -27.02
CA ILE A 63 -16.53 -8.80 -27.71
C ILE A 63 -16.48 -8.37 -29.18
N ASP A 64 -15.27 -8.22 -29.71
CA ASP A 64 -15.03 -8.15 -31.16
C ASP A 64 -15.04 -9.59 -31.68
N PRO A 65 -16.09 -10.06 -32.40
CA PRO A 65 -16.09 -11.39 -32.97
C PRO A 65 -15.57 -11.29 -34.40
N VAL A 66 -14.26 -11.12 -34.57
CA VAL A 66 -13.63 -11.36 -35.86
C VAL A 66 -12.46 -12.31 -35.71
N THR A 67 -12.77 -13.60 -35.82
CA THR A 67 -11.91 -14.50 -36.58
C THR A 67 -12.83 -15.33 -37.46
N HIS A 68 -13.08 -14.81 -38.67
CA HIS A 68 -13.48 -15.64 -39.80
C HIS A 68 -12.38 -16.68 -40.02
N ASP A 69 -12.72 -17.96 -39.85
CA ASP A 69 -11.93 -19.07 -40.39
C ASP A 69 -12.65 -19.57 -41.66
N PRO A 70 -12.25 -19.14 -42.87
CA PRO A 70 -12.76 -19.72 -44.10
C PRO A 70 -11.90 -20.93 -44.46
N ALA A 71 -12.09 -22.03 -43.73
CA ALA A 71 -11.60 -23.32 -44.19
C ALA A 71 -12.63 -23.92 -45.16
N TRP A 72 -12.70 -23.42 -46.41
CA TRP A 72 -13.22 -24.10 -47.62
C TRP A 72 -12.25 -23.91 -48.78
#